data_AF-A0A2H0GEJ1-F1
#
_entry.id   AF-A0A2H0GEJ1-F1
#
_cell.length_a   1.000
_cell.length_b   1.000
_cell.length_c   1.000
_cell.angle_alpha   90.00
_cell.angle_beta   90.00
_cell.angle_gamma   90.00
#
_symmetry.space_group_name_H-M   'P 1'
#
loop_
_entity.id
_entity.type
_entity.pdbx_description
1 polymer ?
#
loop_
_entity_poly.entity_id
_entity_poly.type
_entity_poly.pdbx_seq_one_letter_code
_entity_poly.pdbx_strand_id
1 'polypeptide(L)' 'MNAVLGFLGTQEIIIIAIVLVLMFGAKKIPQLMRGVGSGIKEFKDGMKEGEDDAKKEKEIDSSK' A
#
# COMPACT_ATOMS: atom_id res chain seq x y z
N MET A 1 -10.45 -23.32 -29.71
CA MET A 1 -10.76 -21.89 -29.85
C MET A 1 -11.11 -21.33 -28.46
N ASN A 2 -10.17 -21.37 -27.51
CA ASN A 2 -10.40 -21.00 -26.11
C ASN A 2 -9.32 -20.05 -25.56
N ALA A 3 -8.40 -19.58 -26.40
CA ALA A 3 -7.42 -18.54 -26.04
C ALA A 3 -8.06 -17.14 -25.93
N VAL A 4 -9.37 -17.00 -26.10
CA VAL A 4 -10.05 -15.70 -25.96
C VAL A 4 -10.38 -15.46 -24.48
N LEU A 5 -10.97 -16.42 -23.77
CA LEU A 5 -11.49 -16.20 -22.41
C LEU A 5 -10.44 -15.96 -21.32
N GLY A 6 -9.25 -16.55 -21.43
CA GLY A 6 -8.14 -16.30 -20.48
C GLY A 6 -7.36 -15.00 -20.74
N PHE A 7 -7.43 -14.49 -21.98
CA PHE A 7 -6.75 -13.26 -22.37
C PHE A 7 -7.63 -12.03 -22.23
N LEU A 8 -8.97 -12.17 -22.24
CA LEU A 8 -9.90 -11.03 -22.10
C LEU A 8 -9.61 -10.22 -20.83
N GLY A 9 -9.58 -10.84 -19.64
CA GLY A 9 -9.38 -10.09 -18.39
C GLY A 9 -8.00 -9.41 -18.28
N THR A 10 -6.91 -10.09 -18.63
CA THR A 10 -5.56 -9.52 -18.52
C THR A 10 -5.31 -8.44 -19.57
N GLN A 11 -5.81 -8.63 -20.80
CA GLN A 11 -5.62 -7.66 -21.89
C GLN A 11 -6.42 -6.37 -21.65
N GLU A 12 -7.64 -6.48 -21.13
CA GLU A 12 -8.45 -5.33 -20.73
C GLU A 12 -7.75 -4.52 -19.63
N ILE A 13 -7.19 -5.18 -18.62
CA ILE A 13 -6.41 -4.52 -17.55
C ILE A 13 -5.19 -3.80 -18.12
N ILE A 14 -4.46 -4.41 -19.06
CA ILE A 14 -3.30 -3.78 -19.71
C ILE A 14 -3.72 -2.54 -20.50
N ILE A 15 -4.82 -2.60 -21.25
CA ILE A 15 -5.32 -1.46 -22.02
C ILE A 15 -5.70 -0.30 -21.07
N ILE A 16 -6.41 -0.59 -19.99
CA ILE A 16 -6.77 0.42 -18.98
C ILE A 16 -5.50 1.02 -18.34
N ALA A 17 -4.52 0.19 -17.99
CA ALA A 17 -3.26 0.64 -17.44
C ALA A 17 -2.50 1.57 -18.40
N ILE A 18 -2.48 1.26 -19.70
CA ILE A 18 -1.87 2.12 -20.73
C ILE A 18 -2.60 3.47 -20.81
N VAL A 19 -3.95 3.47 -20.82
CA VAL A 19 -4.73 4.72 -20.85
C VAL A 19 -4.44 5.58 -19.61
N LEU A 20 -4.41 4.98 -18.42
CA LEU A 20 -4.05 5.68 -17.18
C LEU A 20 -2.62 6.25 -17.24
N VAL A 21 -1.68 5.49 -17.79
CA VAL A 21 -0.29 5.94 -17.98
C VAL A 21 -0.20 7.08 -18.99
N LEU A 22 -1.03 7.12 -20.03
CA LEU A 22 -1.07 8.24 -20.98
C LEU A 22 -1.70 9.49 -20.36
N MET A 23 -2.77 9.35 -19.58
CA MET A 23 -3.44 10.48 -18.93
C MET A 23 -2.61 11.08 -17.78
N PHE A 24 -2.04 10.23 -16.93
CA PHE A 24 -1.32 10.66 -15.73
C PHE A 24 0.20 10.69 -15.92
N GLY A 25 0.74 9.98 -16.90
CA GLY A 25 2.17 9.80 -17.11
C GLY A 25 2.74 8.62 -16.31
N ALA A 26 3.66 7.86 -16.91
CA ALA A 26 4.29 6.68 -16.30
C ALA A 26 4.99 6.96 -14.96
N LYS A 27 5.40 8.21 -14.72
CA LYS A 27 6.08 8.62 -13.48
C LYS A 27 5.13 8.90 -12.32
N LYS A 28 3.85 9.22 -12.57
CA LYS A 28 2.91 9.57 -11.48
C LYS A 28 2.52 8.35 -10.65
N ILE A 29 2.31 7.18 -11.25
CA ILE A 29 1.90 5.97 -10.51
C ILE A 29 2.97 5.56 -9.47
N PRO A 30 4.27 5.42 -9.80
CA PRO A 30 5.30 5.12 -8.82
C PRO A 30 5.50 6.22 -7.77
N GLN A 31 5.29 7.49 -8.15
CA GLN A 31 5.41 8.62 -7.22
C GLN A 31 4.28 8.61 -6.18
N LEU A 32 3.04 8.36 -6.62
CA LEU A 32 1.89 8.20 -5.73
C LEU A 32 2.04 6.97 -4.83
N MET A 33 2.44 5.83 -5.39
CA MET A 33 2.70 4.61 -4.61
C MET A 33 3.78 4.81 -3.55
N ARG A 34 4.87 5.53 -3.86
CA ARG A 34 5.90 5.86 -2.87
C ARG A 34 5.35 6.74 -1.75
N GLY A 35 4.59 7.78 -2.08
CA GLY A 35 3.98 8.65 -1.06
C GLY A 35 3.02 7.90 -0.13
N VAL A 36 2.12 7.09 -0.73
CA VAL A 36 1.19 6.25 0.04
C VAL A 36 1.94 5.19 0.86
N GLY A 37 2.95 4.54 0.28
CA GLY A 37 3.74 3.52 0.96
C GLY A 37 4.53 4.05 2.16
N SER A 38 5.13 5.23 2.03
CA SER A 38 5.80 5.90 3.15
C SER A 38 4.82 6.27 4.25
N GLY A 39 3.65 6.85 3.91
CA GLY A 39 2.63 7.20 4.89
C GLY A 39 2.07 5.99 5.65
N ILE A 40 1.83 4.86 4.95
CA ILE A 40 1.41 3.60 5.59
C ILE A 40 2.50 3.06 6.52
N LYS A 41 3.78 3.19 6.13
CA LYS A 41 4.91 2.75 6.94
C LYS A 41 5.01 3.58 8.22
N GLU A 42 5.02 4.90 8.11
CA GLU A 42 5.07 5.81 9.26
C GLU A 42 3.88 5.61 10.20
N PHE A 43 2.68 5.41 9.64
CA PHE A 43 1.49 5.08 10.43
C PHE A 43 1.66 3.77 11.21
N LYS A 44 2.17 2.73 10.56
CA LYS A 44 2.40 1.43 11.21
C LYS A 44 3.48 1.50 12.29
N ASP A 45 4.55 2.25 12.05
CA ASP A 45 5.66 2.41 12.99
C ASP A 45 5.18 3.20 14.23
N GLY A 46 4.44 4.30 14.05
CA GLY A 46 3.86 5.06 15.16
C GLY A 46 2.81 4.30 15.98
N MET A 47 2.02 3.43 15.34
CA MET A 47 1.09 2.55 16.08
C MET A 47 1.83 1.55 16.99
N LYS A 48 2.95 0.99 16.51
CA LYS A 48 3.76 0.04 17.30
C LYS A 48 4.44 0.71 18.48
N GLU A 49 5.02 1.88 18.29
CA GLU A 49 5.61 2.65 19.39
C GLU A 49 4.56 2.95 20.47
N GLY A 50 3.35 3.37 20.07
CA GLY A 50 2.25 3.58 21.01
C GLY A 50 1.79 2.30 21.75
N GLU A 51 1.79 1.14 21.09
CA GLU A 51 1.51 -0.14 21.73
C GLU A 51 2.61 -0.59 22.71
N ASP A 52 3.88 -0.38 22.35
CA ASP A 52 5.03 -0.74 23.17
C ASP A 52 5.17 0.17 24.40
N ASP A 53 4.88 1.46 24.25
CA ASP A 53 4.84 2.42 25.37
C ASP A 53 3.67 2.11 26.31
N ALA A 54 2.49 1.76 25.78
CA ALA A 54 1.35 1.33 26.58
C ALA A 54 1.58 -0.01 27.31
N LYS A 55 2.47 -0.88 26.81
CA LYS A 55 2.89 -2.10 27.51
C LYS A 55 3.90 -1.82 28.60
N LYS A 56 4.89 -0.97 28.36
CA LYS A 56 5.89 -0.60 29.36
C LYS A 56 5.28 0.11 30.57
N GLU A 57 4.27 0.96 30.36
CA GLU A 57 3.62 1.68 31.45
C GLU A 57 2.79 0.74 32.37
N LYS A 58 2.25 -0.36 31.83
CA LYS A 58 1.52 -1.38 32.62
C LYS A 58 2.41 -2.30 33.44
N GLU A 59 3.68 -2.51 33.06
CA GLU A 59 4.63 -3.30 33.87
C GLU A 59 5.18 -2.52 35.07
N ILE A 60 5.30 -1.19 34.96
CA ILE A 60 5.85 -0.33 36.02
C ILE A 60 4.86 -0.13 37.17
N ASP A 61 3.55 -0.14 36.89
CA ASP A 61 2.48 -0.04 37.90
C ASP A 61 2.18 -1.38 38.60
N SER A 62 2.51 -2.52 37.98
CA SER A 62 2.29 -3.87 38.54
C SER A 62 3.36 -4.32 39.54
N SER A 63 4.49 -3.60 39.66
CA SER A 63 5.61 -3.95 40.56
C SER A 63 5.80 -2.95 41.70
N LYS A 64 4.81 -2.07 41.96
CA LYS A 64 4.82 -1.11 43.05
C LYS A 64 3.71 -1.41 44.07
#